data_AF-A0A562WER8-F1
#
_entry.id   AF-A0A562WER8-F1
#
_cell.length_a   1.000
_cell.length_b   1.000
_cell.length_c   1.000
_cell.angle_alpha   90.00
_cell.angle_beta   90.00
_cell.angle_gamma   90.00
#
_symmetry.space_group_name_H-M   'P 1'
#
loop_
_entity.id
_entity.type
_entity.pdbx_description
1 polymer ?
#
loop_
_entity_poly.entity_id
_entity_poly.type
_entity_poly.pdbx_seq_one_letter_code
_entity_poly.pdbx_strand_id
1 'polypeptide(L)'
;MARQGYLAMLVAFGALLAGCGGQAGAGAEDPGALRDGTEDARPLAPEELLGAWTLVDVDEPGAGTILHLAHRDLHVLGSRCGVLSGSWRADTDGVFLAEVTSASASAVEGIPGCERASQDTPDWLRRVTAYRFDDGGRPLLLDDLAQPVARLVPGASPTPGPDMAASVLAPPVVTDEVRRALAPAAALPVTLTPADRHRLAGRWVPLTGNRNAYLEFTADGDWTGSDGCNGSRGRWISASGGTLLATAGATTLVGCDNVPVDSWLGTARRAGFDGEVLVLLDAQGKETGRLRSAG
;
A
#
# COMPACT_ATOMS: atom_id res chain seq x y z
N MET A 1 10.72 58.09 47.09
CA MET A 1 10.95 59.33 46.31
C MET A 1 10.17 59.14 45.00
N ALA A 2 8.90 59.59 44.93
CA ALA A 2 8.46 60.84 44.26
C ALA A 2 8.93 60.91 42.79
N ARG A 3 8.11 61.11 41.75
CA ARG A 3 6.77 61.71 41.62
C ARG A 3 6.19 61.38 40.23
N GLN A 4 4.88 61.53 40.11
CA GLN A 4 4.02 61.43 38.94
C GLN A 4 4.40 62.35 37.75
N GLY A 5 3.92 61.99 36.56
CA GLY A 5 3.66 62.90 35.46
C GLY A 5 2.43 62.42 34.66
N TYR A 6 1.27 63.02 34.95
CA TYR A 6 0.00 62.86 34.22
C TYR A 6 0.00 63.75 32.98
N LEU A 7 -0.67 63.31 31.91
CA LEU A 7 -1.30 64.22 30.95
C LEU A 7 -2.68 63.65 30.57
N ALA A 8 -3.70 64.40 30.92
CA ALA A 8 -5.10 64.19 30.59
C ALA A 8 -5.55 65.36 29.71
N MET A 9 -6.47 65.08 28.76
CA MET A 9 -7.50 65.95 28.15
C MET A 9 -7.92 65.26 26.84
N LEU A 10 -9.18 65.22 26.39
CA LEU A 10 -10.39 65.97 26.74
C LEU A 10 -11.59 65.16 26.24
N VAL A 11 -12.66 65.18 27.03
CA VAL A 11 -14.00 64.68 26.71
C VAL A 11 -14.74 65.73 25.88
N ALA A 12 -15.43 65.33 24.81
CA ALA A 12 -16.50 66.11 24.20
C ALA A 12 -17.80 65.30 24.26
N PHE A 13 -18.76 65.83 25.03
CA PHE A 13 -20.11 65.33 25.19
C PHE A 13 -21.01 65.94 24.10
N GLY A 14 -21.81 65.12 23.43
CA GLY A 14 -22.86 65.56 22.51
C GLY A 14 -24.08 64.62 22.60
N ALA A 15 -25.05 65.02 23.42
CA ALA A 15 -26.44 64.53 23.43
C ALA A 15 -27.25 65.35 22.41
N LEU A 16 -28.36 64.97 21.75
CA LEU A 16 -29.33 63.86 21.75
C LEU A 16 -30.11 64.02 20.42
N LEU A 17 -30.77 62.96 19.92
CA LEU A 17 -32.23 62.94 19.65
C LEU A 17 -32.67 61.62 19.01
N ALA A 18 -33.84 61.17 19.44
CA ALA A 18 -34.44 59.87 19.21
C ALA A 18 -35.00 59.67 17.79
N GLY A 19 -34.95 58.42 17.32
CA GLY A 19 -35.73 57.93 16.19
C GLY A 19 -35.91 56.42 16.33
N CYS A 20 -37.07 55.98 16.82
CA CYS A 20 -37.49 54.58 16.77
C CYS A 20 -38.04 54.28 15.37
N GLY A 21 -37.46 53.28 14.71
CA GLY A 21 -38.00 52.67 13.49
C GLY A 21 -37.40 51.28 13.34
N GLY A 22 -38.19 50.25 13.65
CA GLY A 22 -37.69 48.88 13.80
C GLY A 22 -37.46 48.14 12.49
N GLN A 23 -36.53 47.18 12.52
CA GLN A 23 -36.60 45.97 11.71
C GLN A 23 -35.72 44.87 12.30
N ALA A 24 -36.16 43.63 12.09
CA ALA A 24 -35.93 42.47 12.92
C ALA A 24 -34.50 41.90 12.88
N GLY A 25 -34.01 41.52 14.06
CA GLY A 25 -33.25 40.30 14.36
C GLY A 25 -32.11 39.91 13.43
N ALA A 26 -30.93 40.49 13.64
CA ALA A 26 -29.68 39.78 13.36
C ALA A 26 -29.39 38.87 14.56
N GLY A 27 -29.53 37.56 14.35
CA GLY A 27 -29.07 36.55 15.30
C GLY A 27 -27.55 36.64 15.45
N ALA A 28 -27.09 36.56 16.69
CA ALA A 28 -25.69 36.51 17.04
C ALA A 28 -25.01 35.30 16.36
N GLU A 29 -23.98 35.55 15.55
CA GLU A 29 -23.02 34.52 15.15
C GLU A 29 -22.07 34.25 16.32
N ASP A 30 -22.18 33.06 16.90
CA ASP A 30 -21.20 32.45 17.80
C ASP A 30 -20.04 31.84 16.94
N PRO A 31 -18.81 31.84 17.45
CA PRO A 31 -17.58 31.85 16.66
C PRO A 31 -17.12 30.44 16.29
N GLY A 32 -16.34 30.36 15.21
CA GLY A 32 -15.27 29.38 15.07
C GLY A 32 -15.66 27.93 15.34
N ALA A 33 -16.59 27.38 14.55
CA ALA A 33 -16.56 25.95 14.29
C ALA A 33 -15.23 25.66 13.56
N LEU A 34 -14.27 25.12 14.31
CA LEU A 34 -13.16 24.35 13.75
C LEU A 34 -13.76 23.42 12.71
N ARG A 35 -13.40 23.65 11.44
CA ARG A 35 -13.64 22.67 10.40
C ARG A 35 -12.84 21.44 10.81
N ASP A 36 -13.51 20.44 11.38
CA ASP A 36 -13.04 19.06 11.33
C ASP A 36 -12.93 18.73 9.85
N GLY A 37 -11.74 18.95 9.31
CA GLY A 37 -11.35 18.58 7.96
C GLY A 37 -11.11 17.07 7.90
N THR A 38 -12.14 16.27 8.16
CA THR A 38 -12.31 15.05 7.39
C THR A 38 -12.91 15.48 6.05
N GLU A 39 -12.10 16.11 5.19
CA GLU A 39 -12.35 15.95 3.77
C GLU A 39 -12.29 14.45 3.53
N ASP A 40 -13.42 13.85 3.17
CA ASP A 40 -13.49 12.48 2.67
C ASP A 40 -12.45 12.36 1.56
N ALA A 41 -11.26 11.87 1.91
CA ALA A 41 -10.18 11.68 0.96
C ALA A 41 -10.72 10.71 -0.08
N ARG A 42 -10.88 11.22 -1.31
CA ARG A 42 -11.43 10.43 -2.40
C ARG A 42 -10.58 9.17 -2.55
N PRO A 43 -11.20 7.98 -2.68
CA PRO A 43 -10.46 6.75 -2.93
C PRO A 43 -9.52 6.95 -4.14
N LEU A 44 -8.27 6.51 -3.99
CA LEU A 44 -7.28 6.56 -5.05
C LEU A 44 -7.61 5.54 -6.14
N ALA A 45 -7.11 5.79 -7.35
CA ALA A 45 -7.30 4.96 -8.54
C ALA A 45 -6.03 4.13 -8.82
N PRO A 46 -5.84 2.96 -8.18
CA PRO A 46 -4.64 2.14 -8.37
C PRO A 46 -4.43 1.67 -9.81
N GLU A 47 -5.47 1.65 -10.65
CA GLU A 47 -5.35 1.40 -12.08
C GLU A 47 -4.49 2.44 -12.83
N GLU A 48 -4.37 3.65 -12.30
CA GLU A 48 -3.49 4.70 -12.87
C GLU A 48 -2.00 4.42 -12.60
N LEU A 49 -1.67 3.43 -11.76
CA LEU A 49 -0.30 2.93 -11.60
C LEU A 49 0.14 2.04 -12.77
N LEU A 50 -0.80 1.50 -13.55
CA LEU A 50 -0.47 0.61 -14.67
C LEU A 50 0.23 1.39 -15.79
N GLY A 51 1.44 0.97 -16.14
CA GLY A 51 2.23 1.68 -17.15
C GLY A 51 3.71 1.33 -17.14
N ALA A 52 4.44 1.95 -18.06
CA ALA A 52 5.89 1.97 -18.09
C ALA A 52 6.38 3.36 -17.65
N TRP A 53 7.11 3.39 -16.55
CA TRP A 53 7.46 4.61 -15.82
C TRP A 53 8.97 4.79 -15.74
N THR A 54 9.46 5.99 -16.03
CA THR A 54 10.85 6.34 -15.72
C THR A 54 10.93 6.62 -14.22
N LEU A 55 11.88 5.95 -13.55
CA LEU A 55 12.15 6.16 -12.13
C LEU A 55 12.96 7.44 -11.93
N VAL A 56 12.46 8.33 -11.09
CA VAL A 56 13.13 9.57 -10.68
C VAL A 56 13.17 9.62 -9.15
N ASP A 57 14.18 10.28 -8.59
CA ASP A 57 14.38 10.46 -7.15
C ASP A 57 14.69 9.15 -6.37
N VAL A 58 15.15 8.10 -7.05
CA VAL A 58 15.58 6.84 -6.41
C VAL A 58 17.03 6.94 -5.95
N ASP A 59 17.24 7.03 -4.64
CA ASP A 59 18.57 7.09 -4.02
C ASP A 59 19.13 5.67 -3.76
N GLU A 60 19.34 4.91 -4.83
CA GLU A 60 20.01 3.61 -4.77
C GLU A 60 20.78 3.35 -6.08
N PRO A 61 22.12 3.24 -6.03
CA PRO A 61 22.93 2.99 -7.21
C PRO A 61 22.58 1.65 -7.89
N GLY A 62 22.19 1.71 -9.16
CA GLY A 62 21.85 0.52 -9.95
C GLY A 62 20.46 -0.06 -9.67
N ALA A 63 19.59 0.70 -8.99
CA ALA A 63 18.19 0.35 -8.69
C ALA A 63 17.35 -0.05 -9.91
N GLY A 64 17.68 0.50 -11.08
CA GLY A 64 16.86 0.45 -12.29
C GLY A 64 16.47 1.84 -12.77
N THR A 65 16.13 1.95 -14.05
CA THR A 65 15.72 3.22 -14.69
C THR A 65 14.25 3.23 -15.05
N ILE A 66 13.64 2.06 -15.23
CA ILE A 66 12.23 1.93 -15.62
C ILE A 66 11.53 0.95 -14.67
N LEU A 67 10.37 1.36 -14.18
CA LEU A 67 9.41 0.50 -13.51
C LEU A 67 8.23 0.24 -14.45
N HIS A 68 8.01 -1.03 -14.81
CA HIS A 68 6.84 -1.46 -15.57
C HIS A 68 5.87 -2.17 -14.62
N LEU A 69 4.63 -1.68 -14.58
CA LEU A 69 3.55 -2.22 -13.75
C LEU A 69 2.43 -2.68 -14.66
N ALA A 70 2.25 -4.00 -14.76
CA ALA A 70 1.11 -4.64 -15.42
C ALA A 70 0.17 -5.25 -14.37
N HIS A 71 -0.86 -5.97 -14.81
CA HIS A 71 -1.78 -6.59 -13.87
C HIS A 71 -1.06 -7.64 -13.01
N ARG A 72 -0.85 -7.33 -11.72
CA ARG A 72 -0.11 -8.14 -10.73
C ARG A 72 1.38 -8.34 -11.01
N ASP A 73 1.84 -8.11 -12.23
CA ASP A 73 3.25 -8.23 -12.61
C ASP A 73 3.99 -6.89 -12.50
N LEU A 74 5.22 -6.96 -12.02
CA LEU A 74 6.15 -5.85 -11.93
C LEU A 74 7.48 -6.23 -12.58
N HIS A 75 8.07 -5.29 -13.31
CA HIS A 75 9.43 -5.40 -13.82
C HIS A 75 10.23 -4.13 -13.52
N VAL A 76 11.47 -4.30 -13.05
CA VAL A 76 12.44 -3.22 -12.93
C VAL A 76 13.51 -3.42 -14.00
N LEU A 77 13.61 -2.46 -14.92
CA LEU A 77 14.52 -2.52 -16.07
C LEU A 77 15.66 -1.53 -15.92
N GLY A 78 16.79 -1.83 -16.55
CA GLY A 78 18.01 -1.01 -16.44
C GLY A 78 18.69 -1.13 -15.07
N SER A 79 18.33 -2.14 -14.26
CA SER A 79 19.06 -2.44 -13.04
C SER A 79 20.43 -3.01 -13.38
N ARG A 80 21.41 -2.78 -12.49
CA ARG A 80 22.76 -3.38 -12.63
C ARG A 80 22.72 -4.92 -12.58
N CYS A 81 21.68 -5.47 -11.96
CA CYS A 81 21.42 -6.90 -11.84
C CYS A 81 20.39 -7.38 -12.87
N GLY A 82 20.31 -6.71 -14.02
CA GLY A 82 19.52 -7.14 -15.16
C GLY A 82 18.05 -6.74 -15.06
N VAL A 83 17.17 -7.54 -15.67
CA VAL A 83 15.72 -7.34 -15.54
C VAL A 83 15.25 -8.06 -14.30
N LEU A 84 14.77 -7.30 -13.32
CA LEU A 84 14.15 -7.85 -12.12
C LEU A 84 12.66 -8.01 -12.38
N SER A 85 12.09 -9.14 -11.99
CA SER A 85 10.66 -9.43 -12.17
C SER A 85 10.03 -9.93 -10.88
N GLY A 86 8.76 -9.62 -10.70
CA GLY A 86 7.99 -10.11 -9.58
C GLY A 86 6.57 -9.59 -9.63
N SER A 87 6.00 -9.31 -8.46
CA SER A 87 4.59 -8.96 -8.35
C SER A 87 4.37 -7.71 -7.51
N TRP A 88 3.20 -7.09 -7.69
CA TRP A 88 2.79 -5.95 -6.89
C TRP A 88 1.29 -5.96 -6.63
N ARG A 89 0.88 -5.22 -5.58
CA ARG A 89 -0.50 -4.99 -5.20
C ARG A 89 -0.65 -3.57 -4.67
N ALA A 90 -1.81 -2.99 -4.93
CA ALA A 90 -2.24 -1.75 -4.31
C ALA A 90 -3.73 -1.83 -3.95
N ASP A 91 -4.19 -0.87 -3.16
CA ASP A 91 -5.60 -0.62 -2.89
C ASP A 91 -5.96 0.86 -3.08
N THR A 92 -7.23 1.19 -2.84
CA THR A 92 -7.74 2.54 -3.01
C THR A 92 -7.48 3.46 -1.81
N ASP A 93 -6.91 2.93 -0.73
CA ASP A 93 -6.52 3.68 0.47
C ASP A 93 -5.06 4.18 0.36
N GLY A 94 -4.39 3.87 -0.75
CA GLY A 94 -3.02 4.30 -1.02
C GLY A 94 -1.96 3.32 -0.55
N VAL A 95 -2.32 2.10 -0.17
CA VAL A 95 -1.35 1.07 0.21
C VAL A 95 -0.71 0.49 -1.05
N PHE A 96 0.60 0.28 -1.02
CA PHE A 96 1.37 -0.33 -2.10
C PHE A 96 2.29 -1.41 -1.53
N LEU A 97 2.37 -2.55 -2.22
CA LEU A 97 3.28 -3.64 -1.88
C LEU A 97 3.86 -4.21 -3.17
N ALA A 98 5.17 -4.44 -3.20
CA ALA A 98 5.84 -5.06 -4.34
C ALA A 98 6.89 -6.06 -3.86
N GLU A 99 7.09 -7.13 -4.62
CA GLU A 99 8.13 -8.13 -4.37
C GLU A 99 8.82 -8.47 -5.69
N VAL A 100 10.14 -8.49 -5.70
CA VAL A 100 10.94 -9.10 -6.77
C VAL A 100 11.20 -10.56 -6.38
N THR A 101 10.91 -11.46 -7.32
CA THR A 101 11.04 -12.91 -7.12
C THR A 101 11.95 -13.58 -8.15
N SER A 102 12.43 -12.84 -9.15
CA SER A 102 13.38 -13.33 -10.14
C SER A 102 14.20 -12.21 -10.78
N ALA A 103 15.34 -12.59 -11.35
CA ALA A 103 16.21 -11.74 -12.14
C ALA A 103 16.64 -12.51 -13.40
N SER A 104 16.88 -11.80 -14.52
CA SER A 104 17.38 -12.41 -15.76
C SER A 104 18.73 -13.12 -15.51
N ALA A 105 18.88 -14.35 -16.01
CA ALA A 105 20.02 -15.24 -15.72
C ALA A 105 21.39 -14.63 -16.06
N SER A 106 21.46 -13.83 -17.13
CA SER A 106 22.65 -13.09 -17.57
C SER A 106 23.18 -12.09 -16.53
N ALA A 107 22.40 -11.76 -15.51
CA ALA A 107 22.75 -10.74 -14.53
C ALA A 107 23.04 -11.26 -13.11
N VAL A 108 22.76 -12.54 -12.83
CA VAL A 108 23.09 -13.18 -11.55
C VAL A 108 24.44 -13.89 -11.63
N GLU A 109 24.83 -14.37 -12.81
CA GLU A 109 26.09 -15.10 -13.00
C GLU A 109 27.25 -14.15 -13.31
N GLY A 110 28.18 -14.00 -12.35
CA GLY A 110 29.45 -13.28 -12.56
C GLY A 110 29.42 -11.77 -12.30
N ILE A 111 28.30 -11.19 -11.84
CA ILE A 111 28.22 -9.78 -11.42
C ILE A 111 28.30 -9.68 -9.89
N PRO A 112 29.39 -9.12 -9.32
CA PRO A 112 29.52 -8.99 -7.86
C PRO A 112 28.39 -8.17 -7.23
N GLY A 113 27.75 -8.74 -6.21
CA GLY A 113 26.64 -8.10 -5.48
C GLY A 113 25.27 -8.26 -6.13
N CYS A 114 25.12 -9.15 -7.11
CA CYS A 114 23.83 -9.52 -7.72
C CYS A 114 23.41 -10.97 -7.37
N GLU A 115 24.12 -11.65 -6.46
CA GLU A 115 23.92 -13.05 -6.12
C GLU A 115 22.52 -13.32 -5.54
N ARG A 116 21.92 -12.31 -4.90
CA ARG A 116 20.57 -12.36 -4.33
C ARG A 116 19.53 -11.58 -5.11
N ALA A 117 19.86 -11.05 -6.30
CA ALA A 117 18.94 -10.22 -7.09
C ALA A 117 17.64 -10.94 -7.50
N SER A 118 17.67 -12.27 -7.56
CA SER A 118 16.49 -13.11 -7.80
C SER A 118 15.74 -13.54 -6.54
N GLN A 119 16.27 -13.23 -5.35
CA GLN A 119 15.74 -13.71 -4.07
C GLN A 119 15.23 -12.58 -3.18
N ASP A 120 15.80 -11.39 -3.34
CA ASP A 120 15.52 -10.21 -2.52
C ASP A 120 14.99 -9.05 -3.37
N THR A 121 14.03 -8.33 -2.79
CA THR A 121 13.54 -7.08 -3.36
C THR A 121 14.55 -5.97 -3.09
N PRO A 122 14.91 -5.14 -4.11
CA PRO A 122 15.81 -3.99 -3.93
C PRO A 122 15.37 -3.08 -2.78
N ASP A 123 16.31 -2.49 -2.05
CA ASP A 123 16.02 -1.78 -0.81
C ASP A 123 15.07 -0.61 -1.03
N TRP A 124 15.23 0.16 -2.11
CA TRP A 124 14.32 1.24 -2.48
C TRP A 124 12.88 0.73 -2.63
N LEU A 125 12.67 -0.38 -3.33
CA LEU A 125 11.35 -0.95 -3.56
C LEU A 125 10.80 -1.64 -2.29
N ARG A 126 11.70 -2.19 -1.45
CA ARG A 126 11.32 -2.77 -0.16
C ARG A 126 10.75 -1.72 0.79
N ARG A 127 11.30 -0.49 0.77
CA ARG A 127 10.82 0.64 1.57
C ARG A 127 9.46 1.18 1.12
N VAL A 128 9.05 0.96 -0.13
CA VAL A 128 7.75 1.46 -0.60
C VAL A 128 6.62 0.69 0.08
N THR A 129 5.77 1.41 0.79
CA THR A 129 4.57 0.89 1.47
C THR A 129 3.28 1.58 1.05
N ALA A 130 3.40 2.73 0.36
CA ALA A 130 2.26 3.52 -0.06
C ALA A 130 2.50 4.20 -1.41
N TYR A 131 1.41 4.70 -1.99
CA TYR A 131 1.44 5.54 -3.19
C TYR A 131 0.43 6.68 -3.08
N ARG A 132 0.68 7.74 -3.84
CA ARG A 132 -0.26 8.84 -4.10
C ARG A 132 -0.04 9.39 -5.49
N PHE A 133 -0.88 10.34 -5.90
CA PHE A 133 -0.66 11.15 -7.09
C PHE A 133 -0.26 12.56 -6.68
N ASP A 134 0.67 13.16 -7.42
CA ASP A 134 0.95 14.60 -7.29
C ASP A 134 -0.14 15.44 -7.98
N ASP A 135 -0.06 16.77 -7.87
CA ASP A 135 -1.03 17.70 -8.48
C ASP A 135 -1.13 17.56 -10.01
N GLY A 136 -0.10 16.98 -10.64
CA GLY A 136 -0.06 16.68 -12.07
C GLY A 136 -0.55 15.28 -12.43
N GLY A 137 -1.10 14.53 -11.47
CA GLY A 137 -1.57 13.16 -11.67
C GLY A 137 -0.45 12.13 -11.82
N ARG A 138 0.81 12.47 -11.47
CA ARG A 138 1.92 11.50 -11.56
C ARG A 138 2.00 10.66 -10.30
N PRO A 139 2.19 9.34 -10.42
CA PRO A 139 2.38 8.50 -9.26
C PRO A 139 3.64 8.85 -8.49
N LEU A 140 3.51 8.83 -7.17
CA LEU A 140 4.58 9.00 -6.20
C LEU A 140 4.53 7.82 -5.24
N LEU A 141 5.61 7.05 -5.21
CA LEU A 141 5.80 5.95 -4.28
C LEU A 141 6.41 6.48 -2.98
N LEU A 142 5.88 6.02 -1.85
CA LEU A 142 6.18 6.53 -0.52
C LEU A 142 6.61 5.41 0.42
N ASP A 143 7.44 5.76 1.40
CA ASP A 143 7.76 4.89 2.53
C ASP A 143 6.70 4.96 3.64
N ASP A 144 6.98 4.29 4.76
CA ASP A 144 6.11 4.17 5.92
C ASP A 144 6.00 5.48 6.73
N LEU A 145 6.90 6.43 6.48
CA LEU A 145 6.88 7.78 7.02
C LEU A 145 6.25 8.79 6.03
N ALA A 146 5.63 8.29 4.96
CA ALA A 146 5.06 9.06 3.86
C ALA A 146 6.07 9.96 3.12
N GLN A 147 7.36 9.60 3.16
CA GLN A 147 8.41 10.30 2.41
C GLN A 147 8.51 9.76 0.98
N PRO A 148 8.78 10.61 -0.02
CA PRO A 148 9.01 10.18 -1.39
C PRO A 148 10.18 9.20 -1.52
N VAL A 149 9.93 8.03 -2.11
CA VAL A 149 10.96 7.04 -2.48
C VAL A 149 11.23 7.05 -3.98
N ALA A 150 10.20 7.21 -4.80
CA ALA A 150 10.32 7.28 -6.25
C ALA A 150 9.18 8.09 -6.86
N ARG A 151 9.48 8.98 -7.81
CA ARG A 151 8.49 9.60 -8.68
C ARG A 151 8.43 8.85 -10.01
N LEU A 152 7.22 8.53 -10.46
CA LEU A 152 7.00 7.80 -11.71
C LEU A 152 6.67 8.79 -12.83
N VAL A 153 7.58 8.93 -13.80
CA VAL A 153 7.38 9.80 -14.96
C VAL A 153 6.88 8.96 -16.14
N PRO A 154 5.73 9.29 -16.75
CA PRO A 154 5.14 8.50 -17.82
C PRO A 154 5.99 8.52 -19.11
N GLY A 155 5.80 7.50 -19.95
CA GLY A 155 6.36 7.46 -21.30
C GLY A 155 7.72 6.75 -21.41
N ALA A 156 8.11 5.96 -20.42
CA ALA A 156 9.29 5.11 -20.56
C ALA A 156 9.08 4.10 -21.69
N SER A 157 10.10 3.95 -22.54
CA SER A 157 10.12 2.95 -23.62
C SER A 157 11.26 1.97 -23.34
N PRO A 158 10.97 0.77 -22.80
CA PRO A 158 12.01 -0.22 -22.57
C PRO A 158 12.67 -0.62 -23.89
N THR A 159 13.99 -0.73 -23.90
CA THR A 159 14.73 -1.21 -25.08
C THR A 159 14.66 -2.74 -25.12
N PRO A 160 14.28 -3.36 -26.24
CA PRO A 160 14.27 -4.82 -26.37
C PRO A 160 15.64 -5.43 -26.05
N GLY A 161 15.64 -6.49 -25.27
CA GLY A 161 16.82 -7.28 -24.92
C GLY A 161 16.56 -8.78 -25.11
N PRO A 162 17.61 -9.61 -25.18
CA PRO A 162 17.48 -11.05 -25.44
C PRO A 162 16.63 -11.78 -24.41
N ASP A 163 16.60 -11.29 -23.17
CA ASP A 163 15.89 -11.90 -22.03
C ASP A 163 14.56 -11.20 -21.72
N MET A 164 14.05 -10.35 -22.62
CA MET A 164 12.83 -9.57 -22.39
C MET A 164 11.62 -10.17 -23.12
N ALA A 165 10.58 -10.51 -22.36
CA ALA A 165 9.32 -10.94 -22.95
C ALA A 165 8.63 -9.77 -23.67
N ALA A 166 7.96 -10.06 -24.80
CA ALA A 166 7.23 -9.05 -25.57
C ALA A 166 6.14 -8.32 -24.76
N SER A 167 5.58 -8.98 -23.74
CA SER A 167 4.60 -8.38 -22.81
C SER A 167 5.19 -7.22 -21.99
N VAL A 168 6.49 -7.25 -21.69
CA VAL A 168 7.20 -6.19 -20.94
C VAL A 168 7.43 -4.96 -21.83
N LEU A 169 7.51 -5.16 -23.14
CA LEU A 169 7.69 -4.09 -24.14
C LEU A 169 6.36 -3.40 -24.50
N ALA A 170 5.24 -4.10 -24.33
CA ALA A 170 3.92 -3.56 -24.64
C ALA A 170 3.40 -2.68 -23.49
N PRO A 171 2.70 -1.57 -23.80
CA PRO A 171 1.94 -0.84 -22.80
C PRO A 171 0.91 -1.76 -22.12
N PRO A 172 0.83 -1.78 -20.78
CA PRO A 172 -0.18 -2.53 -20.06
C PRO A 172 -1.60 -2.13 -20.47
N VAL A 173 -2.48 -3.11 -20.64
CA VAL A 173 -3.89 -2.88 -21.00
C VAL A 173 -4.76 -2.97 -19.76
N VAL A 174 -5.56 -1.93 -19.51
CA VAL A 174 -6.51 -1.88 -18.39
C VAL A 174 -7.84 -2.52 -18.80
N THR A 175 -7.95 -3.85 -18.64
CA THR A 175 -9.19 -4.60 -18.90
C THR A 175 -10.19 -4.50 -17.76
N ASP A 176 -11.43 -4.96 -17.97
CA ASP A 176 -12.45 -5.03 -16.92
C ASP A 176 -12.06 -5.98 -15.76
N GLU A 177 -11.29 -7.02 -16.06
CA GLU A 177 -10.73 -7.91 -15.04
C GLU A 177 -9.74 -7.16 -14.15
N VAL A 178 -8.85 -6.37 -14.76
CA VAL A 178 -7.88 -5.56 -14.02
C VAL A 178 -8.58 -4.54 -13.13
N ARG A 179 -9.59 -3.82 -13.66
CA ARG A 179 -10.38 -2.87 -12.87
C ARG A 179 -11.08 -3.54 -11.70
N ARG A 180 -11.68 -4.72 -11.89
CA ARG A 180 -12.30 -5.48 -10.79
C ARG A 180 -11.30 -5.94 -9.74
N ALA A 181 -10.09 -6.31 -10.13
CA ALA A 181 -9.07 -6.75 -9.20
C ALA A 181 -8.46 -5.62 -8.35
N LEU A 182 -8.52 -4.38 -8.87
CA LEU A 182 -8.01 -3.16 -8.26
C LEU A 182 -9.10 -2.30 -7.59
N ALA A 183 -10.38 -2.65 -7.79
CA ALA A 183 -11.51 -1.98 -7.16
C ALA A 183 -11.41 -2.00 -5.62
N PRO A 184 -12.03 -1.02 -4.93
CA PRO A 184 -12.09 -1.01 -3.47
C PRO A 184 -12.59 -2.34 -2.92
N ALA A 185 -11.88 -2.88 -1.92
CA ALA A 185 -12.32 -4.07 -1.22
C ALA A 185 -13.50 -3.74 -0.29
N ALA A 186 -14.40 -4.69 -0.12
CA ALA A 186 -15.47 -4.61 0.87
C ALA A 186 -14.90 -4.24 2.25
N ALA A 187 -15.65 -3.42 2.99
CA ALA A 187 -15.30 -3.09 4.37
C ALA A 187 -15.28 -4.36 5.23
N LEU A 188 -14.42 -4.37 6.25
CA LEU A 188 -14.41 -5.47 7.21
C LEU A 188 -15.78 -5.54 7.92
N PRO A 189 -16.39 -6.74 8.05
CA PRO A 189 -17.62 -6.90 8.83
C PRO A 189 -17.45 -6.37 10.25
N VAL A 190 -18.47 -5.65 10.75
CA VAL A 190 -18.44 -5.01 12.10
C VAL A 190 -18.33 -6.01 13.26
N THR A 191 -18.55 -7.31 13.00
CA THR A 191 -18.36 -8.38 13.97
C THR A 191 -16.89 -8.78 14.13
N LEU A 192 -16.01 -8.35 13.24
CA LEU A 192 -14.58 -8.63 13.30
C LEU A 192 -13.82 -7.38 13.76
N THR A 193 -12.83 -7.61 14.63
CA THR A 193 -11.89 -6.55 14.98
C THR A 193 -10.82 -6.44 13.89
N PRO A 194 -10.57 -5.26 13.30
CA PRO A 194 -9.50 -5.08 12.31
C PRO A 194 -8.16 -5.62 12.80
N ALA A 195 -7.48 -6.38 11.94
CA ALA A 195 -6.13 -6.84 12.22
C ALA A 195 -5.12 -5.72 11.96
N ASP A 196 -4.15 -5.56 12.85
CA ASP A 196 -2.99 -4.70 12.66
C ASP A 196 -1.70 -5.53 12.54
N ARG A 197 -0.61 -4.86 12.16
CA ARG A 197 0.69 -5.47 11.92
C ARG A 197 1.22 -6.24 13.12
N HIS A 198 1.06 -5.68 14.32
CA HIS A 198 1.58 -6.29 15.55
C HIS A 198 0.82 -7.56 15.89
N ARG A 199 -0.51 -7.55 15.73
CA ARG A 199 -1.35 -8.70 16.03
C ARG A 199 -1.27 -9.81 14.97
N LEU A 200 -0.95 -9.46 13.71
CA LEU A 200 -0.73 -10.45 12.65
C LEU A 200 0.63 -11.16 12.78
N ALA A 201 1.66 -10.47 13.26
CA ALA A 201 2.99 -11.05 13.39
C ALA A 201 2.98 -12.30 14.28
N GLY A 202 3.62 -13.36 13.80
CA GLY A 202 3.65 -14.67 14.45
C GLY A 202 3.11 -15.79 13.55
N ARG A 203 3.01 -16.98 14.15
CA ARG A 203 2.66 -18.21 13.46
C ARG A 203 1.20 -18.59 13.68
N TRP A 204 0.56 -18.97 12.59
CA TRP A 204 -0.86 -19.30 12.49
C TRP A 204 -1.02 -20.68 11.89
N VAL A 205 -1.98 -21.44 12.40
CA VAL A 205 -2.36 -22.75 11.87
C VAL A 205 -3.83 -22.76 11.45
N PRO A 206 -4.16 -23.35 10.30
CA PRO A 206 -5.54 -23.54 9.87
C PRO A 206 -6.40 -24.21 10.95
N LEU A 207 -7.65 -23.76 11.10
CA LEU A 207 -8.60 -24.45 11.99
C LEU A 207 -8.99 -25.84 11.45
N THR A 208 -8.95 -26.02 10.13
CA THR A 208 -9.31 -27.26 9.43
C THR A 208 -8.26 -27.59 8.36
N GLY A 209 -8.18 -28.86 7.98
CA GLY A 209 -7.24 -29.34 6.96
C GLY A 209 -5.95 -29.94 7.52
N ASN A 210 -4.89 -29.90 6.72
CA ASN A 210 -3.61 -30.53 7.02
C ASN A 210 -2.94 -29.91 8.26
N ARG A 211 -2.53 -30.75 9.23
CA ARG A 211 -1.89 -30.30 10.48
C ARG A 211 -0.49 -29.74 10.30
N ASN A 212 0.15 -30.04 9.18
CA ASN A 212 1.46 -29.50 8.82
C ASN A 212 1.36 -28.15 8.10
N ALA A 213 0.15 -27.75 7.70
CA ALA A 213 -0.06 -26.45 7.08
C ALA A 213 0.07 -25.32 8.11
N TYR A 214 0.67 -24.22 7.69
CA TYR A 214 0.86 -23.05 8.53
C TYR A 214 1.03 -21.79 7.69
N LEU A 215 0.87 -20.66 8.34
CA LEU A 215 1.20 -19.33 7.84
C LEU A 215 1.94 -18.58 8.94
N GLU A 216 3.04 -17.92 8.62
CA GLU A 216 3.84 -17.16 9.57
C GLU A 216 4.16 -15.79 8.98
N PHE A 217 3.71 -14.74 9.66
CA PHE A 217 4.01 -13.36 9.33
C PHE A 217 5.18 -12.87 10.18
N THR A 218 6.23 -12.38 9.54
CA THR A 218 7.34 -11.74 10.24
C THR A 218 7.03 -10.26 10.44
N ALA A 219 7.54 -9.69 11.54
CA ALA A 219 7.30 -8.28 11.87
C ALA A 219 7.83 -7.32 10.80
N ASP A 220 8.84 -7.71 10.02
CA ASP A 220 9.47 -6.90 8.97
C ASP A 220 8.75 -6.95 7.61
N GLY A 221 7.61 -7.65 7.52
CA GLY A 221 6.74 -7.60 6.34
C GLY A 221 6.98 -8.73 5.33
N ASP A 222 7.63 -9.82 5.76
CA ASP A 222 7.72 -11.07 5.01
C ASP A 222 6.77 -12.11 5.61
N TRP A 223 6.35 -13.07 4.80
CA TRP A 223 5.59 -14.22 5.28
C TRP A 223 6.13 -15.51 4.69
N THR A 224 6.00 -16.58 5.45
CA THR A 224 6.25 -17.95 5.00
C THR A 224 5.06 -18.83 5.34
N GLY A 225 4.85 -19.88 4.56
CA GLY A 225 3.74 -20.77 4.79
C GLY A 225 4.00 -22.15 4.22
N SER A 226 3.17 -23.09 4.64
CA SER A 226 3.07 -24.39 3.99
C SER A 226 1.61 -24.77 3.82
N ASP A 227 1.29 -25.36 2.67
CA ASP A 227 0.00 -26.01 2.42
C ASP A 227 -0.07 -27.43 3.02
N GLY A 228 1.02 -27.91 3.62
CA GLY A 228 1.19 -29.27 4.12
C GLY A 228 2.25 -30.09 3.36
N CYS A 229 2.58 -29.71 2.12
CA CYS A 229 3.57 -30.40 1.28
C CYS A 229 4.53 -29.45 0.55
N ASN A 230 4.08 -28.25 0.22
CA ASN A 230 4.81 -27.21 -0.46
C ASN A 230 5.03 -26.02 0.45
N GLY A 231 6.19 -25.39 0.33
CA GLY A 231 6.51 -24.14 0.99
C GLY A 231 6.15 -22.96 0.09
N SER A 232 5.58 -21.92 0.67
CA SER A 232 5.30 -20.67 -0.01
C SER A 232 5.84 -19.50 0.83
N ARG A 233 6.10 -18.38 0.16
CA ARG A 233 6.57 -17.15 0.79
C ARG A 233 6.14 -15.95 -0.03
N GLY A 234 6.24 -14.78 0.60
CA GLY A 234 6.10 -13.50 -0.07
C GLY A 234 6.24 -12.37 0.92
N ARG A 235 5.85 -11.17 0.49
CA ARG A 235 5.75 -9.99 1.33
C ARG A 235 4.31 -9.74 1.75
N TRP A 236 4.13 -9.02 2.84
CA TRP A 236 2.83 -8.57 3.30
C TRP A 236 2.90 -7.17 3.91
N ILE A 237 1.77 -6.50 3.90
CA ILE A 237 1.54 -5.24 4.61
C ILE A 237 0.10 -5.19 5.11
N SER A 238 -0.08 -4.58 6.28
CA SER A 238 -1.39 -4.24 6.82
C SER A 238 -1.54 -2.73 6.99
N ALA A 239 -2.76 -2.22 6.81
CA ALA A 239 -3.10 -0.82 7.05
C ALA A 239 -4.43 -0.70 7.82
N SER A 240 -4.92 0.54 7.97
CA SER A 240 -6.17 0.84 8.68
C SER A 240 -7.36 0.04 8.16
N GLY A 241 -8.37 -0.17 9.02
CA GLY A 241 -9.59 -0.90 8.63
C GLY A 241 -9.36 -2.39 8.35
N GLY A 242 -8.19 -2.93 8.71
CA GLY A 242 -7.85 -4.33 8.51
C GLY A 242 -7.43 -4.62 7.07
N THR A 243 -7.01 -3.61 6.28
CA THR A 243 -6.36 -3.85 4.99
C THR A 243 -5.24 -4.87 5.16
N LEU A 244 -5.22 -5.87 4.29
CA LEU A 244 -4.12 -6.82 4.15
C LEU A 244 -3.80 -6.97 2.66
N LEU A 245 -2.57 -6.64 2.28
CA LEU A 245 -2.02 -6.99 0.98
C LEU A 245 -0.88 -7.98 1.19
N ALA A 246 -0.82 -9.00 0.34
CA ALA A 246 0.29 -9.94 0.31
C ALA A 246 0.63 -10.33 -1.12
N THR A 247 1.92 -10.41 -1.43
CA THR A 247 2.41 -11.07 -2.64
C THR A 247 2.52 -12.58 -2.35
N ALA A 248 2.51 -13.38 -3.40
CA ALA A 248 2.72 -14.81 -3.30
C ALA A 248 3.70 -15.23 -4.40
N GLY A 249 4.87 -15.68 -3.99
CA GLY A 249 5.89 -16.19 -4.91
C GLY A 249 5.51 -17.55 -5.50
N ALA A 250 6.29 -17.99 -6.48
CA ALA A 250 6.14 -19.33 -7.04
C ALA A 250 6.36 -20.41 -5.96
N THR A 251 5.53 -21.45 -6.00
CA THR A 251 5.64 -22.63 -5.13
C THR A 251 5.88 -23.88 -5.97
N THR A 252 6.46 -24.91 -5.36
CA THR A 252 6.48 -26.25 -5.98
C THR A 252 5.07 -26.83 -5.94
N LEU A 253 4.68 -27.63 -6.94
CA LEU A 253 3.35 -28.24 -7.02
C LEU A 253 3.41 -29.74 -6.70
N VAL A 254 3.82 -30.10 -5.47
CA VAL A 254 3.68 -31.46 -4.96
C VAL A 254 2.22 -31.69 -4.57
N GLY A 255 1.59 -32.70 -5.15
CA GLY A 255 0.20 -33.05 -4.86
C GLY A 255 0.06 -33.81 -3.54
N CYS A 256 -0.72 -33.27 -2.61
CA CYS A 256 -1.24 -33.97 -1.43
C CYS A 256 -2.54 -33.30 -0.95
N ASP A 257 -3.06 -33.69 0.23
CA ASP A 257 -4.23 -33.07 0.86
C ASP A 257 -3.89 -31.64 1.38
N ASN A 258 -3.67 -30.72 0.44
CA ASN A 258 -3.16 -29.38 0.67
C ASN A 258 -4.23 -28.44 1.26
N VAL A 259 -3.77 -27.48 2.06
CA VAL A 259 -4.53 -26.30 2.49
C VAL A 259 -4.09 -25.10 1.65
N PRO A 260 -5.00 -24.32 1.02
CA PRO A 260 -4.62 -23.32 0.02
C PRO A 260 -4.11 -22.00 0.64
N VAL A 261 -3.03 -22.06 1.43
CA VAL A 261 -2.44 -20.94 2.19
C VAL A 261 -1.98 -19.81 1.26
N ASP A 262 -1.32 -20.16 0.16
CA ASP A 262 -0.87 -19.22 -0.88
C ASP A 262 -2.05 -18.48 -1.52
N SER A 263 -3.14 -19.20 -1.84
CA SER A 263 -4.36 -18.63 -2.40
C SER A 263 -5.05 -17.71 -1.40
N TRP A 264 -5.09 -18.06 -0.11
CA TRP A 264 -5.63 -17.19 0.93
C TRP A 264 -4.95 -15.82 0.94
N LEU A 265 -3.62 -15.78 0.94
CA LEU A 265 -2.87 -14.52 0.94
C LEU A 265 -2.88 -13.80 -0.41
N GLY A 266 -2.75 -14.55 -1.51
CA GLY A 266 -2.79 -13.98 -2.86
C GLY A 266 -4.14 -13.33 -3.20
N THR A 267 -5.22 -13.70 -2.50
CA THR A 267 -6.57 -13.15 -2.73
C THR A 267 -7.06 -12.22 -1.63
N ALA A 268 -6.57 -12.38 -0.39
CA ALA A 268 -6.99 -11.56 0.73
C ALA A 268 -6.80 -10.06 0.43
N ARG A 269 -7.78 -9.28 0.90
CA ARG A 269 -7.77 -7.81 0.94
C ARG A 269 -8.06 -7.27 2.34
N ARG A 270 -8.68 -8.09 3.19
CA ARG A 270 -8.95 -7.76 4.59
C ARG A 270 -8.49 -8.90 5.50
N ALA A 271 -8.05 -8.52 6.70
CA ALA A 271 -7.83 -9.40 7.82
C ALA A 271 -8.52 -8.83 9.06
N GLY A 272 -9.17 -9.70 9.81
CA GLY A 272 -9.83 -9.35 11.06
C GLY A 272 -9.79 -10.49 12.05
N PHE A 273 -10.20 -10.20 13.27
CA PHE A 273 -10.22 -11.13 14.38
C PHE A 273 -11.63 -11.35 14.90
N ASP A 274 -12.00 -12.62 14.99
CA ASP A 274 -13.17 -13.13 15.70
C ASP A 274 -12.69 -13.73 17.02
N GLY A 275 -12.66 -12.91 18.08
CA GLY A 275 -11.91 -13.23 19.29
C GLY A 275 -10.41 -13.37 18.98
N GLU A 276 -9.85 -14.56 19.16
CA GLU A 276 -8.45 -14.90 18.84
C GLU A 276 -8.27 -15.62 17.50
N VAL A 277 -9.35 -15.81 16.74
CA VAL A 277 -9.30 -16.45 15.43
C VAL A 277 -9.04 -15.38 14.37
N LEU A 278 -7.94 -15.53 13.64
CA LEU A 278 -7.66 -14.75 12.44
C LEU A 278 -8.59 -15.18 11.31
N VAL A 279 -9.27 -14.21 10.72
CA VAL A 279 -10.17 -14.36 9.58
C VAL A 279 -9.60 -13.55 8.41
N LEU A 280 -9.37 -14.21 7.28
CA LEU A 280 -8.92 -13.60 6.03
C LEU A 280 -10.12 -13.48 5.08
N LEU A 281 -10.26 -12.33 4.42
CA LEU A 281 -11.36 -12.08 3.49
C LEU A 281 -10.83 -11.52 2.16
N ASP A 282 -11.45 -11.95 1.06
CA ASP A 282 -11.17 -11.44 -0.28
C ASP A 282 -11.75 -10.03 -0.52
N ALA A 283 -11.58 -9.51 -1.74
CA ALA A 283 -12.06 -8.20 -2.14
C ALA A 283 -13.59 -8.04 -2.04
N GLN A 284 -14.34 -9.14 -2.09
CA GLN A 284 -15.81 -9.14 -2.00
C GLN A 284 -16.29 -9.33 -0.56
N GLY A 285 -15.38 -9.46 0.41
CA GLY A 285 -15.70 -9.71 1.81
C GLY A 285 -16.08 -11.17 2.08
N LYS A 286 -15.79 -12.09 1.15
CA LYS A 286 -15.96 -13.52 1.40
C LYS A 286 -14.76 -14.03 2.18
N GLU A 287 -15.05 -14.81 3.23
CA GLU A 287 -14.04 -15.50 4.02
C GLU A 287 -13.26 -16.49 3.15
N THR A 288 -11.94 -16.34 3.14
CA THR A 288 -11.03 -17.24 2.44
C THR A 288 -10.33 -18.19 3.40
N GLY A 289 -10.01 -17.76 4.63
CA GLY A 289 -9.31 -18.58 5.61
C GLY A 289 -9.64 -18.22 7.06
N ARG A 290 -9.61 -19.24 7.92
CA ARG A 290 -9.68 -19.12 9.38
C ARG A 290 -8.52 -19.85 10.05
N LEU A 291 -7.78 -19.12 10.87
CA LEU A 291 -6.57 -19.61 11.51
C LEU A 291 -6.57 -19.26 13.00
N ARG A 292 -5.93 -20.11 13.80
CA ARG A 292 -5.61 -19.81 15.20
C ARG A 292 -4.12 -19.60 15.36
N SER A 293 -3.73 -18.83 16.36
CA SER A 293 -2.33 -18.73 16.75
C SER A 293 -1.76 -20.12 17.10
N ALA A 294 -0.51 -20.34 16.73
CA ALA A 294 0.23 -21.56 17.06
C ALA A 294 0.75 -21.58 18.51
N GLY A 295 0.69 -20.44 19.22
CA GLY A 295 1.23 -20.27 20.58
C GLY A 295 2.51 -19.46 20.59
#